data_AF-T1B853-F1
#
_entry.id   AF-T1B853-F1
#
_cell.length_a   1.000
_cell.length_b   1.000
_cell.length_c   1.000
_cell.angle_alpha   90.00
_cell.angle_beta   90.00
_cell.angle_gamma   90.00
#
_symmetry.space_group_name_H-M   'P 1'
#
loop_
_entity.id
_entity.type
_entity.pdbx_description
1 polymer ?
#
loop_
_entity_poly.entity_id
_entity_poly.type
_entity_poly.pdbx_seq_one_letter_code
_entity_poly.pdbx_strand_id
1 'polypeptide(L)' 'MNAVGQPERLTQHRVLALFCDTLGYRYLGNWIDRAGNNNVEDSLLTAWLQRRRHSAAQIWNARAPQRVAL' A
#
# COMPACT_ATOMS: atom_id res chain seq x y z
N MET A 1 3.25 -24.20 -17.49
CA MET A 1 2.07 -23.62 -16.83
C MET A 1 1.63 -24.58 -15.73
N ASN A 2 1.80 -24.20 -14.47
CA ASN A 2 1.45 -25.03 -13.32
C ASN A 2 0.05 -24.63 -12.82
N ALA A 3 -0.83 -25.59 -12.51
CA ALA A 3 -2.22 -25.33 -12.11
C ALA A 3 -2.34 -24.65 -10.72
N VAL A 4 -1.25 -24.63 -9.97
CA VAL A 4 -1.16 -24.02 -8.65
C VAL A 4 -1.36 -22.50 -8.74
N GLY A 5 -2.31 -21.98 -7.94
CA GLY A 5 -2.57 -20.54 -7.78
C GLY A 5 -3.63 -19.94 -8.72
N GLN A 6 -4.23 -20.69 -9.64
CA GLN A 6 -5.29 -20.15 -10.50
C GLN A 6 -6.58 -19.74 -9.74
N PRO A 7 -7.13 -20.57 -8.81
CA PRO A 7 -8.29 -20.17 -8.03
C PRO A 7 -8.02 -18.94 -7.14
N GLU A 8 -6.80 -18.85 -6.62
CA GLU A 8 -6.40 -17.74 -5.77
C GLU A 8 -6.22 -16.45 -6.57
N ARG A 9 -5.60 -16.50 -7.75
CA ARG A 9 -5.52 -15.33 -8.66
C ARG A 9 -6.90 -14.83 -9.06
N LEU A 10 -7.84 -15.74 -9.38
CA LEU A 10 -9.21 -15.36 -9.70
C LEU A 10 -9.89 -14.64 -8.52
N THR A 11 -9.64 -15.13 -7.30
CA THR A 11 -10.16 -14.51 -6.08
C THR A 11 -9.52 -13.14 -5.85
N GLN A 12 -8.21 -13.01 -6.00
CA GLN A 12 -7.48 -11.74 -5.92
C GLN A 12 -8.03 -10.72 -6.94
N HIS A 13 -8.33 -11.14 -8.18
CA HIS A 13 -8.94 -10.26 -9.18
C HIS A 13 -10.32 -9.76 -8.77
N ARG A 14 -11.16 -10.62 -8.19
CA ARG A 14 -12.49 -10.23 -7.69
C ARG A 14 -12.40 -9.24 -6.53
N VAL A 15 -11.46 -9.47 -5.62
CA VAL A 15 -11.19 -8.53 -4.52
C VAL A 15 -10.71 -7.19 -5.06
N LEU A 16 -9.78 -7.18 -6.03
CA LEU A 16 -9.32 -5.94 -6.66
C LEU A 16 -10.46 -5.15 -7.30
N ALA A 17 -11.33 -5.82 -8.08
CA ALA A 17 -12.49 -5.18 -8.70
C ALA A 17 -13.44 -4.58 -7.65
N LEU A 18 -13.75 -5.31 -6.57
CA LEU A 18 -14.58 -4.78 -5.49
C LEU A 18 -13.99 -3.50 -4.87
N PHE A 19 -12.71 -3.51 -4.53
CA PHE A 19 -12.09 -2.35 -3.91
C PHE A 19 -11.97 -1.16 -4.86
N CYS A 20 -11.59 -1.40 -6.13
CA CYS A 20 -11.30 -0.31 -7.06
C CYS A 20 -12.56 0.22 -7.73
N ASP A 21 -13.37 -0.67 -8.30
CA ASP A 21 -14.48 -0.30 -9.18
C ASP A 21 -15.73 0.05 -8.36
N THR A 22 -15.95 -0.63 -7.23
CA THR A 22 -17.14 -0.41 -6.39
C THR A 22 -16.86 0.56 -5.24
N LEU A 23 -15.76 0.38 -4.52
CA LEU A 23 -15.47 1.18 -3.32
C LEU A 23 -14.58 2.40 -3.61
N GLY A 24 -14.08 2.56 -4.84
CA GLY A 24 -13.30 3.72 -5.26
C GLY A 24 -11.90 3.80 -4.65
N TYR A 25 -11.35 2.67 -4.19
CA TYR A 25 -9.96 2.63 -3.72
C TYR A 25 -9.00 2.73 -4.91
N ARG A 26 -7.89 3.44 -4.69
CA ARG A 26 -6.82 3.50 -5.68
C ARG A 26 -5.98 2.22 -5.61
N TYR A 27 -5.94 1.47 -6.70
CA TYR A 27 -4.96 0.40 -6.86
C TYR A 27 -3.55 0.98 -7.02
N LEU A 28 -2.59 0.45 -6.27
CA LEU A 28 -1.20 0.91 -6.29
C LEU A 28 -0.29 0.08 -7.21
N GLY A 29 -0.81 -1.02 -7.77
CA GLY A 29 -0.05 -1.95 -8.60
C GLY A 29 0.51 -3.14 -7.82
N ASN A 30 1.26 -3.99 -8.51
CA ASN A 30 2.02 -5.09 -7.92
C ASN A 30 3.43 -4.61 -7.55
N TRP A 31 3.77 -4.68 -6.26
CA TRP A 31 5.03 -4.15 -5.70
C TRP A 31 5.96 -5.24 -5.16
N ILE A 32 5.73 -6.51 -5.51
CA ILE A 32 6.49 -7.65 -4.98
C ILE A 32 8.00 -7.51 -5.27
N ASP A 33 8.38 -7.02 -6.46
CA ASP A 33 9.78 -7.05 -6.94
C ASP A 33 10.44 -5.66 -7.11
N ARG A 34 10.14 -4.68 -6.25
CA ARG A 34 10.72 -3.32 -6.37
C ARG A 34 11.89 -3.05 -5.42
N ALA A 35 12.83 -2.23 -5.87
CA ALA A 35 13.88 -1.70 -5.02
C ALA A 35 13.29 -0.78 -3.93
N GLY A 36 13.75 -0.92 -2.69
CA GLY A 36 13.23 -0.15 -1.55
C GLY A 36 11.83 -0.56 -1.11
N ASN A 37 11.42 -1.81 -1.35
CA ASN A 37 10.12 -2.31 -0.92
C ASN A 37 9.99 -2.21 0.60
N ASN A 38 9.02 -1.42 1.06
CA ASN A 38 8.72 -1.25 2.47
C ASN A 38 7.21 -1.47 2.70
N ASN A 39 6.84 -1.70 3.96
CA ASN A 39 5.45 -1.97 4.33
C ASN A 39 4.56 -0.73 4.18
N VAL A 40 5.13 0.47 4.27
CA VAL A 40 4.42 1.75 4.10
C VAL A 40 5.21 2.69 3.20
N GLU A 41 4.49 3.36 2.30
CA GLU A 41 5.04 4.41 1.47
C GLU A 41 5.00 5.76 2.17
N ASP A 42 6.16 6.33 2.43
CA ASP A 42 6.29 7.64 3.08
C ASP A 42 5.48 8.73 2.35
N SER A 43 5.51 8.74 1.01
CA SER A 43 4.82 9.75 0.22
C SER A 43 3.29 9.65 0.35
N LEU A 44 2.73 8.43 0.29
CA LEU A 44 1.30 8.19 0.44
C LEU A 44 0.83 8.45 1.87
N LEU A 45 1.59 7.97 2.87
CA LEU A 45 1.30 8.21 4.29
C LEU A 45 1.25 9.72 4.59
N THR A 46 2.19 10.47 4.03
CA THR A 46 2.25 11.93 4.18
C THR A 46 1.04 12.62 3.61
N ALA A 47 0.72 12.34 2.35
CA ALA A 47 -0.40 12.99 1.68
C ALA A 47 -1.72 12.69 2.42
N TRP A 48 -1.85 11.46 2.94
CA TRP A 48 -2.99 11.09 3.77
C TRP A 48 -3.04 11.86 5.09
N LEU A 49 -1.93 11.94 5.84
CA LEU A 49 -1.87 12.65 7.12
C LEU A 49 -2.08 14.17 6.96
N GLN A 50 -1.54 14.77 5.90
CA GLN A 50 -1.77 16.18 5.56
C GLN A 50 -3.25 16.46 5.31
N ARG A 51 -3.93 15.60 4.54
CA ARG A 51 -5.38 15.71 4.30
C ARG A 51 -6.21 15.57 5.57
N ARG A 52 -5.69 14.84 6.57
CA ARG A 52 -6.26 14.71 7.92
C ARG A 52 -5.89 15.86 8.87
N ARG A 53 -5.16 16.89 8.40
CA ARG A 53 -4.75 18.07 9.17
C ARG A 53 -3.77 17.79 10.31
N HIS A 54 -2.96 16.72 10.20
CA HIS A 54 -1.89 16.48 11.18
C HIS A 54 -0.78 17.54 11.08
N SER A 55 -0.14 17.82 12.22
CA SER A 55 0.99 18.75 12.27
C SER A 55 2.23 18.15 11.62
N ALA A 56 3.16 19.01 11.19
CA ALA A 56 4.43 18.56 10.62
C ALA A 56 5.21 17.64 11.58
N ALA A 57 5.17 17.90 12.89
CA ALA A 57 5.80 17.05 13.90
C ALA A 57 5.15 15.66 14.00
N GLN A 58 3.81 15.58 13.92
CA GLN A 58 3.10 14.29 13.91
C GLN A 58 3.42 13.49 12.64
N ILE A 59 3.47 14.16 11.48
CA ILE A 59 3.83 13.53 10.21
C ILE A 59 5.26 13.00 10.26
N TRP A 60 6.20 13.78 10.79
CA TRP A 60 7.59 13.38 10.98
C TRP A 60 7.70 12.12 11.85
N ASN A 61 7.07 12.13 13.01
CA ASN A 61 7.10 10.99 13.94
C ASN A 61 6.46 9.73 13.35
N ALA A 62 5.41 9.87 12.53
CA ALA A 62 4.76 8.73 11.89
C ALA A 62 5.64 8.04 10.83
N ARG A 63 6.57 8.78 10.19
CA ARG A 63 7.56 8.21 9.25
C ARG A 63 8.80 7.64 9.95
N ALA A 64 9.14 8.16 11.13
CA ALA A 64 10.45 7.96 11.75
C ALA A 64 10.80 6.51 12.18
N PRO A 65 9.88 5.64 12.66
CA PRO A 65 10.30 4.34 13.22
C PRO A 65 10.11 3.12 12.30
N GLN A 66 10.04 3.26 10.97
CA GLN A 66 10.06 2.08 10.06
C GLN A 66 11.46 1.69 9.57
N ARG A 67 12.50 2.38 10.02
CA ARG A 67 13.90 2.04 9.71
C ARG A 67 14.58 1.52 10.98
N VAL A 68 14.31 0.27 11.32
CA VAL A 68 15.26 -0.48 12.17
C VAL A 68 16.56 -0.54 11.39
N ALA A 69 17.59 0.11 11.94
CA ALA A 69 18.96 -0.04 11.52
C ALA A 69 19.37 -1.52 11.66
N LEU A 70 19.85 -2.10 10.56
CA LEU A 70 20.92 -3.08 10.59
C LEU A 70 22.20 -2.35 10.21
#